data_AF-A0A7C1AJ43-F1
#
_entry.id   AF-A0A7C1AJ43-F1
#
_cell.length_a   1.000
_cell.length_b   1.000
_cell.length_c   1.000
_cell.angle_alpha   90.00
_cell.angle_beta   90.00
_cell.angle_gamma   90.00
#
_symmetry.space_group_name_H-M   'P 1'
#
loop_
_entity.id
_entity.type
_entity.pdbx_description
1 polymer ?
#
loop_
_entity_poly.entity_id
_entity_poly.type
_entity_poly.pdbx_seq_one_letter_code
_entity_poly.pdbx_strand_id
1 'polypeptide(L)'
;MITRRREIAGRSGPTGPVRPYPGRKLPFRPRLPRPPLMGMRTPPKIYGRIGNLEVRLARTRSDLRRAQRLRYHVFYEEMSAIPGALAMMARRDEDPFDPICDHLLVLDHGTEPKGRRPWRRRPRVVGTYRILRQDVAEMHDGFYSQGEYDIAALIAAAGPERSFMELGRSCVLKPYRGRRTIELLWQGVWSYAREHG
;
A
#
# COMPACT_ATOMS: atom_id res chain seq x y z
N MET A 1 23.26 -10.90 11.54
CA MET A 1 22.25 -11.60 12.37
C MET A 1 21.25 -10.54 12.82
N ILE A 2 19.98 -10.66 12.42
CA ILE A 2 18.93 -9.68 12.74
C ILE A 2 18.39 -9.99 14.15
N THR A 3 18.47 -9.06 15.09
CA THR A 3 18.04 -9.23 16.49
C THR A 3 16.74 -8.46 16.77
N ARG A 4 15.85 -8.99 17.62
CA ARG A 4 14.55 -8.35 17.94
C ARG A 4 14.72 -7.20 18.94
N ARG A 5 14.09 -6.04 18.70
CA ARG A 5 14.14 -4.89 19.64
C ARG A 5 13.17 -5.08 20.83
N ARG A 6 13.55 -4.58 22.01
CA ARG A 6 12.69 -4.47 23.21
C ARG A 6 12.08 -3.05 23.24
N GLU A 7 10.76 -2.93 23.39
CA GLU A 7 10.04 -1.64 23.44
C GLU A 7 10.27 -0.85 24.74
N ILE A 8 10.29 0.49 24.64
CA ILE A 8 10.24 1.44 25.76
C ILE A 8 9.15 2.48 25.45
N ALA A 9 8.22 2.68 26.38
CA ALA A 9 6.99 3.46 26.22
C ALA A 9 7.13 4.95 26.58
N GLY A 10 6.51 5.81 25.75
CA GLY A 10 5.63 6.94 26.13
C GLY A 10 6.24 8.28 26.58
N ARG A 11 5.76 9.40 25.97
CA ARG A 11 5.04 10.49 26.67
C ARG A 11 4.55 11.60 25.72
N SER A 12 3.33 12.05 25.99
CA SER A 12 2.56 13.12 25.36
C SER A 12 2.87 14.50 25.95
N GLY A 13 2.78 15.56 25.14
CA GLY A 13 2.87 16.97 25.55
C GLY A 13 1.52 17.70 25.42
N PRO A 14 1.29 18.78 26.19
CA PRO A 14 -0.06 19.28 26.49
C PRO A 14 -0.58 20.34 25.52
N THR A 15 -1.90 20.37 25.43
CA THR A 15 -2.77 21.28 24.70
C THR A 15 -2.95 22.61 25.43
N GLY A 16 -2.57 23.72 24.80
CA GLY A 16 -2.86 25.09 25.24
C GLY A 16 -3.87 25.79 24.32
N PRO A 17 -4.73 26.69 24.83
CA PRO A 17 -5.78 27.31 24.05
C PRO A 17 -5.24 28.44 23.16
N VAL A 18 -5.62 28.43 21.88
CA VAL A 18 -5.24 29.46 20.89
C VAL A 18 -6.22 30.63 20.97
N ARG A 19 -5.71 31.84 21.27
CA ARG A 19 -6.51 33.08 21.25
C ARG A 19 -6.81 33.52 19.80
N PRO A 20 -8.02 34.01 19.50
CA PRO A 20 -8.34 34.51 18.15
C PRO A 20 -7.78 35.92 17.92
N TYR A 21 -7.12 36.12 16.78
CA TYR A 21 -6.70 37.44 16.28
C TYR A 21 -7.85 38.18 15.58
N PRO A 22 -7.94 39.51 15.70
CA PRO A 22 -9.03 40.29 15.09
C PRO A 22 -8.85 40.42 13.57
N GLY A 23 -9.99 40.54 12.88
CA GLY A 23 -10.17 40.34 11.45
C GLY A 23 -9.35 41.24 10.54
N ARG A 24 -8.47 40.63 9.73
CA ARG A 24 -7.87 41.23 8.54
C ARG A 24 -8.80 41.03 7.34
N LYS A 25 -9.23 42.13 6.70
CA LYS A 25 -9.94 42.07 5.42
C LYS A 25 -9.02 41.42 4.37
N LEU A 26 -9.46 40.32 3.78
CA LEU A 26 -8.74 39.60 2.73
C LEU A 26 -8.72 40.45 1.45
N PRO A 27 -7.55 40.75 0.87
CA PRO A 27 -7.51 41.43 -0.43
C PRO A 27 -8.05 40.50 -1.52
N PHE A 28 -8.73 41.08 -2.50
CA PHE A 28 -9.29 40.40 -3.66
C PHE A 28 -8.15 39.70 -4.42
N ARG A 29 -8.03 38.38 -4.29
CA ARG A 29 -7.05 37.58 -5.03
C ARG A 29 -7.59 37.34 -6.45
N PRO A 30 -6.88 37.74 -7.50
CA PRO A 30 -7.27 37.36 -8.85
C PRO A 30 -7.32 35.84 -8.93
N ARG A 31 -8.36 35.29 -9.58
CA ARG A 31 -8.51 33.85 -9.79
C ARG A 31 -7.31 33.39 -10.61
N LEU A 32 -6.36 32.72 -9.96
CA LEU A 32 -5.33 31.95 -10.66
C LEU A 32 -6.05 31.00 -11.63
N PRO A 33 -5.56 30.85 -12.87
CA PRO A 33 -6.13 29.89 -13.80
C PRO A 33 -6.12 28.53 -13.11
N ARG A 34 -7.29 27.89 -13.05
CA ARG A 34 -7.38 26.53 -12.54
C ARG A 34 -6.42 25.69 -13.37
N PRO A 35 -5.47 24.96 -12.75
CA PRO A 35 -4.65 24.04 -13.52
C PRO A 35 -5.60 23.11 -14.28
N PRO A 36 -5.29 22.75 -15.53
CA PRO A 36 -6.12 21.83 -16.28
C PRO A 36 -6.32 20.58 -15.42
N LEU A 37 -7.55 20.05 -15.38
CA LEU A 37 -7.91 18.77 -14.77
C LEU A 37 -7.21 17.63 -15.54
N MET A 38 -5.89 17.61 -15.51
CA MET A 38 -5.03 16.71 -16.27
C MET A 38 -4.49 15.63 -15.33
N GLY A 39 -5.39 15.00 -14.59
CA GLY A 39 -5.08 13.93 -13.63
C GLY A 39 -5.62 12.55 -14.02
N MET A 40 -6.31 12.41 -15.16
CA MET A 40 -7.07 11.19 -15.48
C MET A 40 -6.95 10.72 -16.93
N ARG A 41 -5.74 10.65 -17.52
CA ARG A 41 -5.62 10.21 -18.92
C ARG A 41 -4.63 9.10 -19.24
N THR A 42 -3.65 8.81 -18.38
CA THR A 42 -2.74 7.69 -18.68
C THR A 42 -3.34 6.38 -18.17
N PRO A 43 -3.44 5.33 -19.00
CA PRO A 43 -3.80 4.00 -18.53
C PRO A 43 -2.83 3.53 -17.42
N PRO A 44 -3.26 2.67 -16.49
CA PRO A 44 -2.36 2.14 -15.47
C PRO A 44 -1.20 1.40 -16.14
N LYS A 45 0.02 1.63 -15.67
CA LYS A 45 1.17 0.83 -16.05
C LYS A 45 0.96 -0.60 -15.58
N ILE A 46 1.13 -1.53 -16.51
CA ILE A 46 1.03 -2.97 -16.26
C ILE A 46 2.44 -3.51 -16.09
N TYR A 47 2.69 -4.20 -14.99
CA TYR A 47 3.99 -4.78 -14.67
C TYR A 47 4.11 -6.23 -15.16
N GLY A 48 3.01 -6.84 -15.61
CA GLY A 48 3.00 -8.17 -16.23
C GLY A 48 1.59 -8.68 -16.49
N ARG A 49 1.48 -9.70 -17.36
CA ARG A 49 0.26 -10.47 -17.60
C ARG A 49 0.56 -11.95 -17.79
N ILE A 50 -0.28 -12.81 -17.23
CA ILE A 50 -0.28 -14.26 -17.50
C ILE A 50 -1.73 -14.73 -17.63
N GLY A 51 -2.15 -15.07 -18.86
CA GLY A 51 -3.55 -15.39 -19.16
C GLY A 51 -4.48 -14.23 -18.79
N ASN A 52 -5.53 -14.52 -18.00
CA ASN A 52 -6.48 -13.51 -17.52
C ASN A 52 -5.97 -12.69 -16.32
N LEU A 53 -4.76 -12.98 -15.82
CA LEU A 53 -4.17 -12.26 -14.69
C LEU A 53 -3.31 -11.10 -15.17
N GLU A 54 -3.41 -9.97 -14.48
CA GLU A 54 -2.62 -8.76 -14.68
C GLU A 54 -2.03 -8.31 -13.34
N VAL A 55 -0.79 -7.84 -13.32
CA VAL A 55 -0.21 -7.15 -12.16
C VAL A 55 0.00 -5.67 -12.44
N ARG A 56 -0.48 -4.82 -11.53
CA ARG A 56 -0.29 -3.36 -11.60
C ARG A 56 -0.28 -2.71 -10.22
N LEU A 57 0.20 -1.48 -10.13
CA LEU A 57 0.07 -0.66 -8.93
C LEU A 57 -1.38 -0.20 -8.69
N ALA A 58 -1.76 -0.10 -7.42
CA ALA A 58 -2.94 0.61 -6.98
C ALA A 58 -2.80 2.10 -7.29
N ARG A 59 -3.85 2.73 -7.83
CA ARG A 59 -3.82 4.16 -8.21
C ARG A 59 -4.85 5.01 -7.50
N THR A 60 -5.78 4.37 -6.81
CA THR A 60 -6.94 5.05 -6.22
C THR A 60 -7.19 4.53 -4.83
N ARG A 61 -7.84 5.33 -3.98
CA ARG A 61 -8.35 4.86 -2.68
C ARG A 61 -9.28 3.65 -2.82
N SER A 62 -9.96 3.51 -3.97
CA SER A 62 -10.77 2.33 -4.24
C SER A 62 -9.93 1.07 -4.49
N ASP A 63 -8.74 1.19 -5.06
CA ASP A 63 -7.81 0.07 -5.24
C ASP A 63 -7.23 -0.36 -3.89
N LEU A 64 -6.77 0.62 -3.08
CA LEU A 64 -6.27 0.36 -1.73
C LEU A 64 -7.30 -0.36 -0.86
N ARG A 65 -8.55 0.11 -0.83
CA ARG A 65 -9.63 -0.57 -0.09
C ARG A 65 -9.89 -1.99 -0.58
N ARG A 66 -9.63 -2.30 -1.86
CA ARG A 66 -9.78 -3.67 -2.38
C ARG A 66 -8.63 -4.56 -1.91
N ALA A 67 -7.40 -4.05 -1.86
CA ALA A 67 -6.27 -4.74 -1.26
C ALA A 67 -6.48 -4.99 0.25
N GLN A 68 -6.91 -3.97 1.01
CA GLN A 68 -7.20 -4.11 2.44
C GLN A 68 -8.29 -5.16 2.74
N ARG A 69 -9.34 -5.22 1.91
CA ARG A 69 -10.38 -6.27 2.02
C ARG A 69 -9.84 -7.66 1.67
N LEU A 70 -8.98 -7.76 0.65
CA LEU A 70 -8.34 -9.01 0.29
C LEU A 70 -7.47 -9.53 1.46
N ARG A 71 -6.63 -8.66 2.03
CA ARG A 71 -5.81 -8.98 3.20
C ARG A 71 -6.65 -9.41 4.38
N TYR A 72 -7.74 -8.69 4.66
CA TYR A 72 -8.67 -9.06 5.72
C TYR A 72 -9.21 -10.49 5.54
N HIS A 73 -9.73 -10.78 4.35
CA HIS A 73 -10.25 -12.11 4.01
C HIS A 73 -9.19 -13.19 4.21
N VAL A 74 -7.99 -12.99 3.66
CA VAL A 74 -6.95 -14.02 3.70
C VAL A 74 -6.36 -14.20 5.11
N PHE A 75 -6.08 -13.12 5.84
CA PHE A 75 -5.44 -13.21 7.16
C PHE A 75 -6.41 -13.61 8.28
N TYR A 76 -7.63 -13.08 8.27
CA TYR A 76 -8.57 -13.27 9.38
C TYR A 76 -9.66 -14.30 9.08
N GLU A 77 -10.18 -14.34 7.84
CA GLU A 77 -11.27 -15.29 7.49
C GLU A 77 -10.73 -16.65 7.04
N GLU A 78 -9.57 -16.70 6.37
CA GLU A 78 -8.97 -17.98 5.93
C GLU A 78 -7.92 -18.56 6.89
N MET A 79 -7.20 -17.72 7.65
CA MET A 79 -6.04 -18.13 8.48
C MET A 79 -6.25 -17.99 9.99
N SER A 80 -7.50 -17.76 10.44
CA SER A 80 -7.90 -17.74 11.86
C SER A 80 -7.11 -16.76 12.75
N ALA A 81 -6.54 -15.68 12.20
CA ALA A 81 -6.06 -14.58 13.03
C ALA A 81 -7.24 -13.94 13.77
N ILE A 82 -7.07 -13.54 15.03
CA ILE A 82 -8.12 -12.84 15.81
C ILE A 82 -8.07 -11.35 15.42
N PRO A 83 -9.09 -10.81 14.72
CA PRO A 83 -9.11 -9.40 14.38
C PRO A 83 -9.39 -8.54 15.63
N GLY A 84 -8.72 -7.39 15.73
CA GLY A 84 -9.15 -6.36 16.67
C GLY A 84 -10.57 -5.87 16.33
N ALA A 85 -11.33 -5.40 17.32
CA ALA A 85 -12.75 -5.04 17.17
C ALA A 85 -13.01 -4.08 16.00
N LEU A 86 -12.13 -3.09 15.77
CA LEU A 86 -12.24 -2.13 14.68
C LEU A 86 -12.03 -2.76 13.29
N ALA A 87 -11.05 -3.66 13.15
CA ALA A 87 -10.80 -4.39 11.90
C ALA A 87 -11.98 -5.31 11.56
N MET A 88 -12.58 -5.94 12.58
CA MET A 88 -13.77 -6.77 12.42
C MET A 88 -14.99 -5.97 11.95
N MET A 89 -15.19 -4.76 12.47
CA MET A 89 -16.26 -3.85 12.03
C MET A 89 -16.03 -3.32 10.62
N ALA A 90 -14.79 -2.94 10.27
CA ALA A 90 -14.47 -2.37 8.96
C ALA A 90 -14.32 -3.43 7.85
N ARG A 91 -14.09 -4.70 8.21
CA ARG A 91 -13.70 -5.81 7.32
C ARG A 91 -12.55 -5.43 6.40
N ARG A 92 -11.52 -4.80 6.98
CA ARG A 92 -10.32 -4.32 6.31
C ARG A 92 -9.12 -4.54 7.22
N ASP A 93 -8.04 -5.05 6.65
CA ASP A 93 -6.71 -5.03 7.23
C ASP A 93 -6.04 -3.73 6.76
N GLU A 94 -6.16 -2.68 7.58
CA GLU A 94 -5.54 -1.38 7.32
C GLU A 94 -4.54 -1.05 8.42
N ASP A 95 -3.40 -0.47 8.05
CA ASP A 95 -2.37 -0.06 9.01
C ASP A 95 -1.72 1.28 8.60
N PRO A 96 -0.95 1.93 9.51
CA PRO A 96 -0.35 3.25 9.24
C PRO A 96 0.63 3.30 8.07
N PHE A 97 1.14 2.17 7.58
CA PHE A 97 2.05 2.12 6.44
C PHE A 97 1.30 2.14 5.10
N ASP A 98 0.00 1.81 5.08
CA ASP A 98 -0.79 1.79 3.85
C ASP A 98 -0.74 3.09 3.01
N PRO A 99 -0.75 4.31 3.60
CA PRO A 99 -0.69 5.55 2.83
C PRO A 99 0.68 5.86 2.21
N ILE A 100 1.76 5.32 2.77
CA ILE A 100 3.14 5.60 2.33
C ILE A 100 3.69 4.51 1.42
N CYS A 101 3.14 3.31 1.50
CA CYS A 101 3.56 2.21 0.64
C CYS A 101 2.86 2.24 -0.72
N ASP A 102 3.57 1.74 -1.72
CA ASP A 102 2.97 1.29 -2.97
C ASP A 102 2.33 -0.09 -2.80
N HIS A 103 1.29 -0.35 -3.57
CA HIS A 103 0.53 -1.61 -3.50
C HIS A 103 0.45 -2.26 -4.88
N LEU A 104 1.21 -3.34 -5.09
CA LEU A 104 1.03 -4.20 -6.26
C LEU A 104 -0.22 -5.04 -6.09
N LEU A 105 -1.07 -5.04 -7.10
CA LEU A 105 -2.31 -5.81 -7.16
C LEU A 105 -2.24 -6.82 -8.30
N VAL A 106 -2.61 -8.06 -8.01
CA VAL A 106 -2.96 -9.03 -9.06
C VAL A 106 -4.46 -8.98 -9.29
N LEU A 107 -4.81 -8.74 -10.54
CA LEU A 107 -6.17 -8.59 -11.02
C LEU A 107 -6.53 -9.77 -11.91
N ASP A 108 -7.68 -10.38 -11.65
CA ASP A 108 -8.29 -11.37 -12.54
C ASP A 108 -9.38 -10.71 -13.39
N HIS A 109 -9.19 -10.78 -14.71
CA HIS A 109 -10.12 -10.26 -15.71
C HIS A 109 -11.09 -11.31 -16.23
N GLY A 110 -10.88 -12.60 -15.93
CA GLY A 110 -11.70 -13.71 -16.41
C GLY A 110 -12.93 -13.98 -15.53
N THR A 111 -12.90 -13.57 -14.25
CA THR A 111 -14.06 -13.70 -13.37
C THR A 111 -14.93 -12.45 -13.43
N GLU A 112 -16.10 -12.58 -14.04
CA GLU A 112 -17.12 -11.54 -13.95
C GLU A 112 -17.83 -11.59 -12.60
N PRO A 113 -17.87 -10.48 -11.83
CA PRO A 113 -18.68 -10.44 -10.63
C PRO A 113 -20.17 -10.56 -10.98
N LYS A 114 -20.80 -11.68 -10.63
CA LYS A 114 -22.24 -11.91 -10.80
C LYS A 114 -23.04 -10.74 -10.19
N GLY A 115 -24.05 -10.24 -10.91
CA GLY A 115 -24.98 -9.21 -10.42
C GLY A 115 -24.48 -7.76 -10.47
N ARG A 116 -23.31 -7.46 -11.03
CA ARG A 116 -22.87 -6.07 -11.25
C ARG A 116 -23.28 -5.56 -12.62
N ARG A 117 -23.86 -4.35 -12.65
CA ARG A 117 -24.16 -3.63 -13.89
C ARG A 117 -22.89 -3.49 -14.75
N PRO A 118 -22.96 -3.59 -16.09
CA PRO A 118 -21.80 -3.60 -16.98
C PRO A 118 -20.79 -2.47 -16.72
N TRP A 119 -21.28 -1.24 -16.50
CA TRP A 119 -20.45 -0.06 -16.22
C TRP A 119 -19.77 -0.04 -14.83
N ARG A 120 -20.12 -0.98 -13.94
CA ARG A 120 -19.47 -1.17 -12.62
C ARG A 120 -18.63 -2.44 -12.58
N ARG A 121 -18.48 -3.15 -13.69
CA ARG A 121 -17.59 -4.31 -13.78
C ARG A 121 -16.15 -3.82 -13.65
N ARG A 122 -15.44 -4.46 -12.72
CA ARG A 122 -14.01 -4.26 -12.49
C ARG A 122 -13.41 -5.63 -12.25
N PRO A 123 -12.17 -5.87 -12.69
CA PRO A 123 -11.50 -7.14 -12.42
C PRO A 123 -11.43 -7.40 -10.91
N ARG A 124 -11.37 -8.65 -10.49
CA ARG A 124 -11.26 -9.01 -9.07
C ARG A 124 -9.80 -8.84 -8.62
N VAL A 125 -9.56 -8.28 -7.42
CA VAL A 125 -8.20 -8.36 -6.82
C VAL A 125 -8.08 -9.74 -6.20
N VAL A 126 -7.06 -10.48 -6.60
CA VAL A 126 -6.86 -11.88 -6.20
C VAL A 126 -5.53 -12.10 -5.48
N GLY A 127 -4.60 -11.15 -5.58
CA GLY A 127 -3.33 -11.13 -4.86
C GLY A 127 -2.85 -9.70 -4.63
N THR A 128 -1.98 -9.50 -3.64
CA THR A 128 -1.38 -8.18 -3.37
C THR A 128 0.01 -8.31 -2.74
N TYR A 129 0.85 -7.31 -2.98
CA TYR A 129 2.09 -7.01 -2.24
C TYR A 129 2.07 -5.54 -1.84
N ARG A 130 2.52 -5.24 -0.60
CA ARG A 130 2.92 -3.90 -0.20
C ARG A 130 4.41 -3.72 -0.46
N ILE A 131 4.81 -2.58 -0.99
CA ILE A 131 6.21 -2.22 -1.24
C ILE A 131 6.48 -0.88 -0.57
N LEU A 132 7.44 -0.85 0.34
CA LEU A 132 7.99 0.37 0.91
C LEU A 132 9.43 0.52 0.40
N ARG A 133 9.73 1.61 -0.30
CA ARG A 133 11.10 1.89 -0.76
C ARG A 133 11.89 2.60 0.34
N GLN A 134 13.22 2.45 0.33
CA GLN A 134 14.09 3.05 1.34
C GLN A 134 13.99 4.58 1.39
N ASP A 135 13.97 5.26 0.23
CA ASP A 135 13.79 6.72 0.15
C ASP A 135 12.52 7.18 0.86
N VAL A 136 11.42 6.44 0.67
CA VAL A 136 10.14 6.72 1.33
C VAL A 136 10.20 6.39 2.82
N ALA A 137 10.79 5.25 3.20
CA ALA A 137 10.95 4.86 4.59
C ALA A 137 11.73 5.93 5.39
N GLU A 138 12.82 6.45 4.83
CA GLU A 138 13.67 7.47 5.46
C GLU A 138 13.00 8.83 5.61
N MET A 139 12.02 9.17 4.75
CA MET A 139 11.18 10.37 4.90
C MET A 139 10.07 10.21 5.95
N HIS A 140 9.87 9.00 6.47
CA HIS A 140 8.84 8.64 7.44
C HIS A 140 9.47 7.96 8.67
N ASP A 141 8.76 7.04 9.32
CA ASP A 141 9.21 6.37 10.55
C ASP A 141 10.13 5.14 10.29
N GLY A 142 10.75 5.06 9.10
CA GLY A 142 11.56 3.92 8.68
C GLY A 142 10.76 2.73 8.15
N PHE A 143 11.45 1.62 7.92
CA PHE A 143 10.84 0.34 7.55
C PHE A 143 10.04 -0.24 8.72
N TYR A 144 8.96 -0.99 8.43
CA TYR A 144 8.24 -1.73 9.47
C TYR A 144 9.19 -2.65 10.24
N SER A 145 10.10 -3.30 9.51
CA SER A 145 11.10 -4.22 10.08
C SER A 145 12.03 -3.55 11.09
N GLN A 146 12.24 -2.22 11.03
CA GLN A 146 13.04 -1.50 12.04
C GLN A 146 12.34 -1.39 13.40
N GLY A 147 11.00 -1.50 13.42
CA GLY A 147 10.24 -1.55 14.66
C GLY A 147 10.37 -2.90 15.38
N GLU A 148 10.46 -4.00 14.61
CA GLU A 148 10.55 -5.35 15.16
C GLU A 148 11.99 -5.80 15.37
N TYR A 149 12.90 -5.35 14.51
CA TYR A 149 14.24 -5.86 14.41
C TYR A 149 15.29 -4.76 14.25
N ASP A 150 16.50 -5.00 14.74
CA ASP A 150 17.65 -4.17 14.41
C ASP A 150 18.24 -4.55 13.05
N ILE A 151 17.91 -3.75 12.03
CA ILE A 151 18.41 -3.88 10.67
C ILE A 151 19.37 -2.75 10.28
N ALA A 152 19.75 -1.86 11.22
CA ALA A 152 20.59 -0.70 10.91
C ALA A 152 21.94 -1.12 10.31
N ALA A 153 22.56 -2.17 10.86
CA ALA A 153 23.82 -2.72 10.36
C ALA A 153 23.68 -3.29 8.93
N LEU A 154 22.53 -3.88 8.59
CA LEU A 154 22.26 -4.40 7.24
C LEU A 154 22.19 -3.26 6.22
N ILE A 155 21.48 -2.18 6.57
CA ILE A 155 21.34 -1.01 5.70
C ILE A 155 22.70 -0.34 5.50
N ALA A 156 23.46 -0.12 6.59
CA ALA A 156 24.77 0.50 6.54
C ALA A 156 25.78 -0.32 5.70
N ALA A 157 25.75 -1.65 5.80
CA ALA A 157 26.67 -2.54 5.07
C ALA A 157 26.42 -2.56 3.55
N ALA A 158 25.24 -2.18 3.07
CA ALA A 158 24.94 -2.18 1.64
C ALA A 158 25.69 -1.08 0.86
N GLY A 159 26.06 0.01 1.56
CA GLY A 159 26.70 1.18 0.97
C GLY A 159 25.74 2.07 0.16
N PRO A 160 26.23 3.20 -0.37
CA PRO A 160 25.40 4.21 -1.03
C PRO A 160 24.89 3.81 -2.43
N GLU A 161 25.47 2.77 -3.03
CA GLU A 161 25.12 2.32 -4.39
C GLU A 161 23.90 1.40 -4.44
N ARG A 162 23.38 0.98 -3.28
CA ARG A 162 22.28 0.03 -3.17
C ARG A 162 21.17 0.64 -2.33
N SER A 163 19.93 0.43 -2.79
CA SER A 163 18.74 0.79 -2.03
C SER A 163 17.97 -0.46 -1.63
N PHE A 164 17.25 -0.38 -0.51
CA PHE A 164 16.39 -1.45 -0.05
C PHE A 164 14.92 -1.18 -0.41
N MET A 165 14.16 -2.25 -0.57
CA MET A 165 12.71 -2.22 -0.60
C MET A 165 12.16 -3.29 0.34
N GLU A 166 11.26 -2.89 1.23
CA GLU A 166 10.55 -3.81 2.12
C GLU A 166 9.26 -4.29 1.44
N LEU A 167 9.13 -5.61 1.32
CA LEU A 167 7.92 -6.25 0.85
C LEU A 167 7.12 -6.75 2.05
N GLY A 168 5.83 -6.44 2.07
CA GLY A 168 4.98 -6.79 3.20
C GLY A 168 3.54 -7.08 2.81
N ARG A 169 2.77 -7.55 3.80
CA ARG A 169 1.32 -7.76 3.73
C ARG A 169 0.89 -8.55 2.49
N SER A 170 1.70 -9.54 2.13
CA SER A 170 1.48 -10.34 0.93
C SER A 170 0.40 -11.37 1.17
N CYS A 171 -0.53 -11.48 0.23
CA CYS A 171 -1.56 -12.50 0.30
C CYS A 171 -2.16 -12.78 -1.07
N VAL A 172 -2.62 -14.01 -1.25
CA VAL A 172 -3.31 -14.48 -2.45
C VAL A 172 -4.54 -15.27 -2.02
N LEU A 173 -5.68 -15.03 -2.67
CA LEU A 173 -6.91 -15.79 -2.47
C LEU A 173 -6.66 -17.28 -2.69
N LYS A 174 -7.22 -18.14 -1.84
CA LYS A 174 -7.02 -19.60 -1.89
C LYS A 174 -7.14 -20.21 -3.30
N PRO A 175 -8.17 -19.92 -4.13
CA PRO A 175 -8.28 -20.51 -5.47
C PRO A 175 -7.21 -20.05 -6.47
N TYR A 176 -6.47 -18.98 -6.16
CA TYR A 176 -5.45 -18.39 -7.01
C TYR A 176 -4.03 -18.68 -6.51
N ARG A 177 -3.86 -19.49 -5.45
CA ARG A 177 -2.56 -19.94 -4.94
C ARG A 177 -1.96 -21.02 -5.85
N GLY A 178 -1.60 -20.63 -7.06
CA GLY A 178 -0.89 -21.46 -8.02
C GLY A 178 0.36 -20.76 -8.53
N ARG A 179 1.18 -21.53 -9.27
CA ARG A 179 2.46 -21.06 -9.83
C ARG A 179 2.33 -19.74 -10.59
N ARG A 180 1.31 -19.60 -11.43
CA ARG A 180 1.08 -18.42 -12.28
C ARG A 180 0.94 -17.12 -11.48
N THR A 181 0.19 -17.14 -10.37
CA THR A 181 -0.02 -15.93 -9.56
C THR A 181 1.26 -15.51 -8.85
N ILE A 182 1.99 -16.48 -8.30
CA ILE A 182 3.27 -16.23 -7.61
C ILE A 182 4.30 -15.70 -8.60
N GLU A 183 4.43 -16.34 -9.77
CA GLU A 183 5.30 -15.88 -10.85
C GLU A 183 4.97 -14.46 -11.27
N LEU A 184 3.69 -14.14 -11.46
CA LEU A 184 3.25 -12.81 -11.85
C LEU A 184 3.54 -11.75 -10.76
N LEU A 185 3.39 -12.09 -9.48
CA LEU A 185 3.77 -11.19 -8.38
C LEU A 185 5.28 -10.91 -8.39
N TRP A 186 6.11 -11.95 -8.56
CA TRP A 186 7.57 -11.79 -8.63
C TRP A 186 8.01 -10.98 -9.86
N GLN A 187 7.40 -11.22 -11.02
CA GLN A 187 7.58 -10.36 -12.20
C GLN A 187 7.23 -8.90 -11.88
N GLY A 188 6.09 -8.69 -11.21
CA GLY A 188 5.66 -7.36 -10.78
C GLY A 188 6.67 -6.67 -9.87
N VAL A 189 7.16 -7.36 -8.84
CA VAL A 189 8.16 -6.85 -7.90
C VAL A 189 9.48 -6.56 -8.62
N TRP A 190 9.95 -7.46 -9.48
CA TRP A 190 11.19 -7.27 -10.24
C TRP A 190 11.10 -6.06 -11.18
N SER A 191 10.01 -5.95 -11.94
CA SER A 191 9.79 -4.81 -12.82
C SER A 191 9.64 -3.50 -12.06
N TYR A 192 9.08 -3.52 -10.85
CA TYR A 192 9.01 -2.36 -9.96
C TYR A 192 10.38 -1.96 -9.41
N ALA A 193 11.18 -2.94 -8.96
CA ALA A 193 12.53 -2.71 -8.45
C ALA A 193 13.40 -2.05 -9.52
N ARG A 194 13.43 -2.60 -10.74
CA ARG A 194 14.18 -2.03 -11.87
C ARG A 194 13.79 -0.60 -12.26
N GLU A 195 12.56 -0.19 -11.94
CA GLU A 195 12.10 1.17 -12.21
C GLU A 195 12.57 2.16 -11.13
N HIS A 196 12.86 1.68 -9.92
CA HIS A 196 13.11 2.53 -8.76
C HIS A 196 14.48 2.29 -8.07
N GLY A 197 15.33 1.42 -8.62
CA GLY A 197 16.71 1.18 -8.14
C GLY A 197 17.02 -0.31 -8.05
#